data_AF-A0ABD1L6V8-F1
#
_entry.id   AF-A0ABD1L6V8-F1
#
_cell.length_a   1.000
_cell.length_b   1.000
_cell.length_c   1.000
_cell.angle_alpha   90.00
_cell.angle_beta   90.00
_cell.angle_gamma   90.00
#
_symmetry.space_group_name_H-M   'P 1'
#
loop_
_entity.id
_entity.type
_entity.pdbx_description
1 polymer ?
#
loop_
_entity_poly.entity_id
_entity_poly.type
_entity_poly.pdbx_seq_one_letter_code
_entity_poly.pdbx_strand_id
1 'polypeptide(L)'
;MTIDLSNSTALHTAATQGHIDVVNLLLESDSNLAKIARNNGKTVLHSAARMGHLEVVKALLNKDPSTGFRTDKKGQTALHMAVKGQNEEILLELVKPEPAVLSLEDNKGNTALHIATKKGRTQVILYSFIVHSV
;
A
#
# COMPACT_ATOMS: atom_id res chain seq x y z
N MET A 1 8.92 1.41 -22.76
CA MET A 1 8.67 1.29 -21.31
C MET A 1 10.02 1.12 -20.62
N THR A 2 10.49 2.10 -19.83
CA THR A 2 11.83 2.05 -19.19
C THR A 2 11.69 1.58 -17.75
N ILE A 3 12.08 0.33 -17.50
CA ILE A 3 12.31 -0.22 -16.17
C ILE A 3 13.80 -0.06 -15.83
N ASP A 4 14.12 0.30 -14.59
CA ASP A 4 15.52 0.27 -14.13
C ASP A 4 15.97 -1.16 -13.76
N LEU A 5 17.22 -1.34 -13.31
CA LEU A 5 17.78 -2.63 -12.89
C LEU A 5 16.99 -3.32 -11.75
N SER A 6 16.13 -2.58 -11.05
CA SER A 6 15.29 -3.08 -9.97
C SER A 6 13.84 -3.34 -10.39
N ASN A 7 13.57 -3.30 -11.70
CA ASN A 7 12.24 -3.32 -12.30
C ASN A 7 11.35 -2.16 -11.80
N SER A 8 11.95 -1.00 -11.51
CA SER A 8 11.22 0.20 -11.11
C SER A 8 10.75 0.98 -12.33
N THR A 9 9.50 1.42 -12.30
CA THR A 9 8.91 2.28 -13.33
C THR A 9 8.97 3.75 -12.91
N ALA A 10 8.75 4.68 -13.85
CA ALA A 10 8.57 6.10 -13.54
C ALA A 10 7.43 6.33 -12.51
N LEU A 11 6.36 5.51 -12.59
CA LEU A 11 5.24 5.56 -11.66
C LEU A 11 5.67 5.22 -10.22
N HIS A 12 6.59 4.26 -10.02
CA HIS A 12 7.14 3.98 -8.69
C HIS A 12 7.88 5.19 -8.11
N THR A 13 8.67 5.89 -8.93
CA THR A 13 9.40 7.08 -8.50
C THR A 13 8.43 8.21 -8.14
N ALA A 14 7.49 8.54 -9.02
CA ALA A 14 6.50 9.58 -8.79
C ALA A 14 5.67 9.30 -7.52
N ALA A 15 5.22 8.05 -7.34
CA ALA A 15 4.47 7.64 -6.16
C ALA A 15 5.31 7.64 -4.87
N THR A 16 6.60 7.34 -4.94
CA THR A 16 7.50 7.41 -3.77
C THR A 16 7.74 8.87 -3.34
N GLN A 17 7.73 9.81 -4.29
CA GLN A 17 7.91 11.24 -4.04
C GLN A 17 6.58 11.99 -3.81
N GLY A 18 5.43 11.34 -3.99
CA GLY A 18 4.12 11.97 -3.77
C GLY A 18 3.66 12.91 -4.88
N HIS A 19 4.24 12.81 -6.08
CA HIS A 19 3.90 13.68 -7.22
C HIS A 19 2.59 13.23 -7.88
N ILE A 20 1.45 13.60 -7.27
CA ILE A 20 0.11 13.15 -7.67
C ILE A 20 -0.23 13.47 -9.13
N ASP A 21 0.13 14.66 -9.63
CA ASP A 21 -0.17 15.04 -11.02
C ASP A 21 0.53 14.12 -12.02
N VAL A 22 1.79 13.77 -11.73
CA VAL A 22 2.58 12.83 -12.54
C VAL A 22 2.02 11.42 -12.42
N VAL A 23 1.59 11.00 -11.23
CA VAL A 23 0.94 9.70 -11.01
C VAL A 23 -0.33 9.60 -11.87
N ASN A 24 -1.19 10.61 -11.85
CA ASN A 24 -2.44 10.61 -12.62
C ASN A 24 -2.16 10.56 -14.12
N LEU A 25 -1.26 11.39 -14.63
CA LEU A 25 -0.87 11.40 -16.05
C LEU A 25 -0.35 10.03 -16.50
N LEU A 26 0.50 9.37 -15.70
CA LEU A 26 1.02 8.05 -16.02
C LEU A 26 -0.07 6.97 -16.01
N LEU A 27 -1.00 7.02 -15.04
CA LEU A 27 -2.11 6.06 -14.94
C LEU A 27 -3.17 6.26 -16.03
N GLU A 28 -3.34 7.48 -16.53
CA GLU A 28 -4.18 7.78 -17.70
C GLU A 28 -3.55 7.26 -18.98
N SER A 29 -2.23 7.35 -19.11
CA SER A 29 -1.51 6.80 -20.26
C SER A 29 -1.51 5.27 -20.28
N ASP A 30 -1.28 4.62 -19.13
CA ASP A 30 -1.36 3.16 -18.99
C ASP A 30 -1.62 2.77 -17.53
N SER A 31 -2.84 2.34 -17.25
CA SER A 31 -3.24 1.92 -15.90
C SER A 31 -2.56 0.62 -15.45
N ASN A 32 -2.03 -0.19 -16.37
CA ASN A 32 -1.31 -1.42 -16.02
C ASN A 32 0.01 -1.15 -15.31
N LEU A 33 0.53 0.08 -15.39
CA LEU A 33 1.72 0.50 -14.62
C LEU A 33 1.53 0.31 -13.11
N ALA A 34 0.30 0.46 -12.59
CA ALA A 34 -0.01 0.22 -11.18
C ALA A 34 0.20 -1.25 -10.76
N LYS A 35 0.14 -2.19 -11.71
CA LYS A 35 0.30 -3.62 -11.49
C LYS A 35 1.75 -4.09 -11.60
N ILE A 36 2.66 -3.26 -12.10
CA ILE A 36 4.08 -3.63 -12.18
C ILE A 36 4.69 -3.65 -10.78
N ALA A 37 5.47 -4.69 -10.49
CA ALA A 37 6.17 -4.85 -9.23
C ALA A 37 7.68 -4.83 -9.44
N ARG A 38 8.42 -4.19 -8.51
CA ARG A 38 9.88 -4.23 -8.46
C ARG A 38 10.38 -5.66 -8.21
N ASN A 39 11.69 -5.87 -8.33
CA ASN A 39 12.34 -7.17 -8.10
C ASN A 39 12.08 -7.76 -6.71
N ASN A 40 11.69 -6.95 -5.72
CA ASN A 40 11.32 -7.40 -4.37
C ASN A 40 9.81 -7.67 -4.20
N GLY A 41 9.04 -7.63 -5.29
CA GLY A 41 7.59 -7.82 -5.29
C GLY A 41 6.79 -6.57 -4.90
N LYS A 42 7.43 -5.46 -4.52
CA LYS A 42 6.71 -4.24 -4.14
C LYS A 42 6.11 -3.57 -5.35
N THR A 43 4.80 -3.32 -5.27
CA THR A 43 4.07 -2.48 -6.23
C THR A 43 4.21 -0.99 -5.88
N VAL A 44 3.67 -0.15 -6.76
CA VAL A 44 3.55 1.30 -6.53
C VAL A 44 2.81 1.61 -5.22
N LEU A 45 1.71 0.90 -4.95
CA LEU A 45 0.89 1.08 -3.75
C LEU A 45 1.68 0.83 -2.46
N HIS A 46 2.59 -0.16 -2.44
CA HIS A 46 3.47 -0.41 -1.28
C HIS A 46 4.35 0.79 -0.97
N SER A 47 4.85 1.47 -2.00
CA SER A 47 5.77 2.59 -1.86
C SER A 47 5.02 3.83 -1.38
N ALA A 48 3.89 4.16 -2.02
CA ALA A 48 3.02 5.27 -1.61
C ALA A 48 2.54 5.11 -0.16
N ALA A 49 2.07 3.91 0.21
CA ALA A 49 1.58 3.61 1.55
C ALA A 49 2.68 3.75 2.61
N ARG A 50 3.90 3.27 2.33
CA ARG A 50 5.04 3.43 3.24
C ARG A 50 5.45 4.89 3.43
N MET A 51 5.35 5.70 2.38
CA MET A 51 5.87 7.07 2.36
C MET A 51 4.85 8.12 2.79
N GLY A 52 3.57 7.75 2.95
CA GLY A 52 2.56 8.66 3.49
C GLY A 52 1.81 9.49 2.46
N HIS A 53 1.91 9.11 1.19
CA HIS A 53 1.29 9.87 0.10
C HIS A 53 -0.17 9.47 -0.10
N LEU A 54 -1.06 10.01 0.74
CA LEU A 54 -2.48 9.64 0.77
C LEU A 54 -3.18 9.79 -0.59
N GLU A 55 -3.00 10.92 -1.26
CA GLU A 55 -3.68 11.18 -2.54
C GLU A 55 -3.20 10.22 -3.63
N VAL A 56 -1.93 9.80 -3.59
CA VAL A 56 -1.39 8.76 -4.48
C VAL A 56 -2.01 7.40 -4.16
N VAL A 57 -2.19 7.07 -2.88
CA VAL A 57 -2.88 5.83 -2.47
C VAL A 57 -4.31 5.81 -2.98
N LYS A 58 -5.07 6.88 -2.78
CA LYS A 58 -6.45 7.02 -3.30
C LYS A 58 -6.49 6.85 -4.80
N ALA A 59 -5.62 7.54 -5.56
CA ALA A 59 -5.58 7.43 -7.01
C ALA A 59 -5.33 5.99 -7.49
N LEU A 60 -4.41 5.27 -6.84
CA LEU A 60 -4.11 3.88 -7.18
C LEU A 60 -5.28 2.94 -6.86
N LEU A 61 -5.90 3.07 -5.69
CA LEU A 61 -7.06 2.26 -5.29
C LEU A 61 -8.30 2.55 -6.15
N ASN A 62 -8.52 3.81 -6.53
CA ASN A 62 -9.62 4.18 -7.44
C ASN A 62 -9.47 3.53 -8.82
N LYS A 63 -8.24 3.27 -9.28
CA LYS A 63 -8.01 2.55 -10.53
C LYS A 63 -8.21 1.04 -10.38
N ASP A 64 -7.75 0.47 -9.27
CA ASP A 64 -7.90 -0.96 -8.98
C ASP A 64 -7.79 -1.24 -7.47
N PRO A 65 -8.92 -1.40 -6.76
CA PRO A 65 -8.93 -1.67 -5.32
C PRO A 65 -8.26 -3.00 -4.95
N SER A 66 -8.26 -3.98 -5.87
CA SER A 66 -7.66 -5.31 -5.62
C SER A 66 -6.14 -5.24 -5.40
N THR A 67 -5.51 -4.13 -5.81
CA THR A 67 -4.08 -3.89 -5.56
C THR A 67 -3.73 -3.83 -4.07
N GLY A 68 -4.70 -3.53 -3.19
CA GLY A 68 -4.55 -3.56 -1.73
C GLY A 68 -4.21 -4.94 -1.17
N PHE A 69 -4.63 -6.02 -1.85
CA PHE A 69 -4.40 -7.41 -1.45
C PHE A 69 -3.07 -7.98 -1.94
N ARG A 70 -2.38 -7.28 -2.85
CA ARG A 70 -1.13 -7.79 -3.41
C ARG A 70 -0.02 -7.76 -2.37
N THR A 71 0.76 -8.83 -2.35
CA THR A 71 1.88 -9.01 -1.42
C THR A 71 3.23 -8.85 -2.11
N ASP A 72 4.20 -8.30 -1.40
CA ASP A 72 5.61 -8.33 -1.81
C ASP A 72 6.25 -9.71 -1.53
N LYS A 73 7.54 -9.88 -1.84
CA LYS A 73 8.24 -11.16 -1.62
C LYS A 73 8.34 -11.59 -0.15
N LYS A 74 7.99 -10.72 0.80
CA LYS A 74 7.91 -11.02 2.23
C LYS A 74 6.49 -11.32 2.69
N GLY A 75 5.52 -11.42 1.78
CA GLY A 75 4.11 -11.59 2.10
C GLY A 75 3.44 -10.30 2.57
N GLN A 76 4.11 -9.15 2.45
CA GLN A 76 3.60 -7.91 3.05
C GLN A 76 2.74 -7.18 2.05
N THR A 77 1.55 -6.77 2.47
CA THR A 77 0.66 -5.89 1.70
C THR A 77 1.02 -4.41 1.86
N ALA A 78 0.33 -3.55 1.12
CA ALA A 78 0.38 -2.10 1.32
C ALA A 78 -0.03 -1.70 2.74
N LEU A 79 -0.94 -2.44 3.40
CA LEU A 79 -1.34 -2.17 4.78
C LEU A 79 -0.18 -2.33 5.77
N HIS A 80 0.62 -3.40 5.61
CA HIS A 80 1.84 -3.59 6.40
C HIS A 80 2.83 -2.43 6.19
N MET A 81 2.88 -1.88 4.98
CA MET A 81 3.74 -0.73 4.65
C MET A 81 3.23 0.56 5.28
N ALA A 82 1.92 0.81 5.26
CA ALA A 82 1.29 1.96 5.91
C ALA A 82 1.56 1.96 7.42
N VAL A 83 1.41 0.80 8.08
CA VAL A 83 1.81 0.65 9.48
C VAL A 83 3.28 1.03 9.63
N LYS A 84 4.20 0.43 8.86
CA LYS A 84 5.64 0.74 8.93
C LYS A 84 5.97 2.22 8.74
N GLY A 85 5.26 2.88 7.84
CA GLY A 85 5.37 4.31 7.53
C GLY A 85 4.76 5.25 8.57
N GLN A 86 3.94 4.75 9.49
CA GLN A 86 3.20 5.54 10.50
C GLN A 86 2.12 6.45 9.88
N ASN A 87 1.48 6.00 8.81
CA ASN A 87 0.50 6.78 8.07
C ASN A 87 -0.92 6.30 8.38
N GLU A 88 -1.57 6.96 9.33
CA GLU A 88 -2.86 6.51 9.89
C GLU A 88 -4.00 6.65 8.88
N GLU A 89 -4.08 7.79 8.18
CA GLU A 89 -5.13 8.04 7.18
C GLU A 89 -5.09 7.02 6.04
N ILE A 90 -3.90 6.56 5.67
CA ILE A 90 -3.71 5.54 4.62
C ILE A 90 -4.21 4.16 5.07
N LEU A 91 -4.13 3.83 6.36
CA LEU A 91 -4.69 2.56 6.85
C LEU A 91 -6.17 2.48 6.56
N LEU A 92 -6.89 3.60 6.76
CA LEU A 92 -8.33 3.68 6.49
C LEU A 92 -8.61 3.49 5.03
N GLU A 93 -7.85 4.19 4.19
CA GLU A 93 -8.05 4.11 2.76
C GLU A 93 -7.80 2.70 2.21
N LEU A 94 -6.84 1.97 2.78
CA LEU A 94 -6.54 0.59 2.38
C LEU A 94 -7.57 -0.43 2.89
N VAL A 95 -8.25 -0.15 4.01
CA VAL A 95 -9.24 -1.06 4.62
C VAL A 95 -10.64 -0.85 4.07
N LYS A 96 -11.00 0.39 3.68
CA LYS A 96 -12.33 0.76 3.15
C LYS A 96 -12.84 -0.14 2.02
N PRO A 97 -12.03 -0.52 1.00
CA PRO A 97 -12.54 -1.35 -0.08
C PRO A 97 -12.96 -2.74 0.39
N GLU A 98 -12.19 -3.33 1.30
CA GLU A 98 -12.47 -4.67 1.81
C GLU A 98 -11.70 -4.93 3.13
N PRO A 99 -12.40 -5.06 4.28
CA PRO A 99 -11.77 -5.24 5.58
C PRO A 99 -10.93 -6.51 5.75
N ALA A 100 -11.12 -7.52 4.89
CA ALA A 100 -10.36 -8.77 4.92
C ALA A 100 -8.84 -8.55 4.77
N VAL A 101 -8.39 -7.41 4.24
CA VAL A 101 -6.97 -7.06 4.18
C VAL A 101 -6.28 -7.01 5.56
N LEU A 102 -7.04 -6.82 6.65
CA LEU A 102 -6.53 -6.78 8.03
C LEU A 102 -6.04 -8.13 8.55
N SER A 103 -6.60 -9.23 8.05
CA SER A 103 -6.25 -10.59 8.49
C SER A 103 -5.09 -11.18 7.70
N LEU A 104 -4.62 -10.51 6.64
CA LEU A 104 -3.52 -10.99 5.82
C LEU A 104 -2.22 -10.99 6.62
N GLU A 105 -1.53 -12.12 6.58
CA GLU A 105 -0.27 -12.34 7.26
C GLU A 105 0.91 -12.22 6.29
N ASP A 106 2.01 -11.65 6.78
CA ASP A 106 3.30 -11.76 6.11
C ASP A 106 3.90 -13.16 6.26
N ASN A 107 5.02 -13.44 5.58
CA ASN A 107 5.65 -14.78 5.59
C ASN A 107 6.16 -15.22 6.99
N LYS A 108 6.02 -14.38 8.02
CA LYS A 108 6.34 -14.69 9.41
C LYS A 108 5.08 -14.82 10.28
N GLY A 109 3.90 -14.90 9.67
CA GLY A 109 2.61 -14.97 10.37
C GLY A 109 2.19 -13.64 11.01
N ASN A 110 2.79 -12.50 10.63
CA ASN A 110 2.41 -11.23 11.23
C ASN A 110 1.39 -10.53 10.35
N THR A 111 0.22 -10.23 10.90
CA THR A 111 -0.69 -9.23 10.32
C THR A 111 -0.16 -7.80 10.52
N ALA A 112 -0.77 -6.84 9.85
CA ALA A 112 -0.49 -5.42 10.07
C ALA A 112 -0.64 -5.01 11.56
N LEU A 113 -1.59 -5.62 12.27
CA LEU A 113 -1.82 -5.40 13.70
C LEU A 113 -0.66 -5.93 14.56
N HIS A 114 -0.14 -7.13 14.27
CA HIS A 114 1.04 -7.66 14.96
C HIS A 114 2.24 -6.70 14.84
N ILE A 115 2.46 -6.12 13.65
CA ILE A 115 3.52 -5.13 13.42
C ILE A 115 3.25 -3.84 14.22
N ALA A 116 2.00 -3.37 14.26
CA ALA A 116 1.61 -2.18 15.01
C ALA A 116 1.87 -2.35 16.51
N THR A 117 1.44 -3.46 17.10
CA THR A 117 1.65 -3.78 18.52
C THR A 117 3.14 -3.86 18.86
N LYS A 118 3.93 -4.57 18.06
CA LYS A 118 5.39 -4.67 18.25
C LYS A 118 6.10 -3.30 18.21
N LYS A 119 5.52 -2.33 17.51
CA LYS A 119 6.06 -0.98 17.34
C LYS A 119 5.42 0.05 18.27
N GLY A 120 4.51 -0.34 19.17
CA GLY A 120 3.82 0.57 20.08
C GLY A 120 2.83 1.51 19.40
N ARG A 121 2.25 1.10 18.26
CA ARG A 121 1.36 1.94 17.44
C ARG A 121 -0.10 1.66 17.78
N THR A 122 -0.58 2.36 18.80
CA THR A 122 -1.90 2.16 19.39
C THR A 122 -3.07 2.52 18.48
N GLN A 123 -2.88 3.43 17.53
CA GLN A 123 -3.98 3.93 16.69
C GLN A 123 -4.49 2.91 15.65
N VAL A 124 -3.63 1.99 15.20
CA VAL A 124 -4.03 0.87 14.29
C VAL A 124 -4.94 -0.12 15.01
N ILE A 125 -4.73 -0.28 16.33
CA ILE A 125 -5.46 -1.22 17.18
C ILE A 125 -6.92 -0.77 17.34
N LEU A 126 -7.14 0.52 17.55
CA LEU A 126 -8.48 1.12 17.68
C LEU A 126 -9.35 0.84 16.46
N TYR A 127 -8.80 0.91 15.24
CA TYR A 127 -9.57 0.66 14.03
C TYR A 127 -9.99 -0.80 13.85
N SER A 128 -9.13 -1.76 14.21
CA SER A 128 -9.51 -3.17 14.19
C SER A 128 -10.73 -3.44 15.09
N PHE A 129 -10.86 -2.74 16.22
CA PHE A 129 -12.04 -2.87 17.06
C PHE A 129 -13.30 -2.27 16.42
N ILE A 130 -13.18 -1.16 15.69
CA ILE A 130 -14.33 -0.51 15.03
C ILE A 130 -14.90 -1.38 13.91
N VAL A 131 -14.06 -1.99 13.07
CA VAL A 131 -14.54 -2.79 11.92
C VAL A 131 -15.07 -4.19 12.27
N HIS A 132 -14.76 -4.71 13.46
CA HIS A 132 -15.30 -6.01 13.95
C HIS A 132 -16.48 -5.84 14.92
N SER A 133 -16.95 -4.61 15.17
CA SER A 133 -18.07 -4.31 16.10
C SER A 133 -19.39 -3.98 15.40
N VAL A 134 -19.52 -4.28 14.11
CA VAL A 134 -20.74 -4.06 13.28
C VAL A 134 -21.16 -5.37 12.64
#